data_AF-A0A2N6AF13-F1
#
_entry.id   AF-A0A2N6AF13-F1
#
_cell.length_a   1.000
_cell.length_b   1.000
_cell.length_c   1.000
_cell.angle_alpha   90.00
_cell.angle_beta   90.00
_cell.angle_gamma   90.00
#
_symmetry.space_group_name_H-M   'P 1'
#
loop_
_entity.id
_entity.type
_entity.pdbx_description
1 polymer ?
#
loop_
_entity_poly.entity_id
_entity_poly.type
_entity_poly.pdbx_seq_one_letter_code
_entity_poly.pdbx_strand_id
1 'polypeptide(L)' 'LFILVLQQFDGLYLGPKILGEKVGLKPFWIILAIIVGGKLFGVMGMLLGAPFAAVIIEFFNRFVNKRLEAKKLEL' A
#
# COMPACT_ATOMS: atom_id res chain seq x y z
N LEU A 1 -19.12 15.43 19.62
CA LEU A 1 -19.61 15.80 18.27
C LEU A 1 -18.48 16.24 17.34
N PHE A 2 -17.69 17.25 17.71
CA PHE A 2 -16.56 17.76 16.90
C PHE A 2 -15.54 16.69 16.47
N ILE A 3 -15.11 15.81 17.38
CA ILE A 3 -14.15 14.73 17.10
C ILE A 3 -14.67 13.75 16.03
N LEU A 4 -15.98 13.44 16.05
CA LEU A 4 -16.59 12.54 15.08
C LEU A 4 -16.57 13.14 13.67
N VAL A 5 -16.93 14.42 13.56
CA VAL A 5 -16.89 15.16 12.29
C VAL A 5 -15.46 15.24 11.75
N LEU A 6 -14.49 15.49 12.63
CA LEU A 6 -13.06 15.49 12.26
C LEU A 6 -12.59 14.11 11.78
N GLN A 7 -12.91 13.02 12.50
CA GLN A 7 -12.55 11.67 12.08
C GLN A 7 -13.17 11.26 10.74
N GLN A 8 -14.43 11.63 10.49
CA GLN A 8 -15.07 11.38 9.20
C GLN A 8 -14.37 12.17 8.07
N PHE A 9 -14.04 13.44 8.31
CA PHE A 9 -13.31 14.26 7.33
C PHE A 9 -11.90 13.73 7.07
N ASP A 10 -11.18 13.33 8.13
CA ASP A 10 -9.86 12.73 8.03
C ASP A 10 -9.89 11.44 7.20
N GLY A 11 -10.84 10.54 7.46
CA GLY A 11 -10.94 9.26 6.77
C GLY A 11 -11.44 9.37 5.33
N LEU A 12 -12.45 10.20 5.07
CA LEU A 12 -13.14 10.26 3.77
C LEU A 12 -12.51 11.25 2.78
N TYR A 13 -11.90 12.33 3.27
CA TYR A 13 -11.38 13.40 2.40
C TYR A 13 -9.86 13.51 2.45
N LEU A 14 -9.28 13.64 3.65
CA LEU A 14 -7.82 13.78 3.79
C LEU A 14 -7.09 12.47 3.51
N GLY A 15 -7.62 11.33 3.96
CA GLY A 15 -7.09 10.00 3.68
C GLY A 15 -6.79 9.78 2.19
N PRO A 16 -7.79 9.78 1.29
CA PRO A 16 -7.54 9.59 -0.13
C PRO A 16 -6.71 10.71 -0.76
N LYS A 17 -6.79 11.95 -0.26
CA LYS A 17 -6.03 13.09 -0.80
C LYS A 17 -4.55 13.06 -0.42
N ILE A 18 -4.20 12.55 0.76
CA ILE A 18 -2.83 12.43 1.26
C ILE A 18 -2.21 11.10 0.78
N LEU A 19 -2.97 10.00 0.85
CA LEU A 19 -2.49 8.69 0.39
C LEU A 19 -2.46 8.59 -1.14
N GLY A 20 -3.24 9.41 -1.85
CA GLY A 20 -3.29 9.45 -3.31
C GLY A 20 -3.67 8.11 -3.96
N GLU A 21 -3.85 8.10 -5.27
CA GLU A 21 -4.09 6.87 -6.07
C GLU A 21 -2.88 5.90 -6.09
N LYS A 22 -1.81 6.19 -5.35
CA LYS A 22 -0.44 5.82 -5.76
C LYS A 22 0.27 4.77 -4.92
N VAL A 23 -0.36 4.18 -3.92
CA VAL A 23 0.27 3.02 -3.27
C VAL A 23 -0.09 1.73 -4.00
N GLY A 24 -1.23 1.65 -4.69
CA GLY A 24 -1.63 0.48 -5.51
C GLY A 24 -1.78 -0.85 -4.74
N LEU A 25 -1.32 -0.91 -3.48
CA LEU A 25 -1.43 -2.06 -2.62
C LEU A 25 -2.88 -2.18 -2.17
N LYS A 26 -3.54 -3.20 -2.70
CA LYS A 26 -4.78 -3.69 -2.12
C LYS A 26 -4.57 -3.91 -0.62
N PRO A 27 -5.54 -3.53 0.25
CA PRO A 27 -5.45 -3.72 1.71
C PRO A 27 -5.02 -5.13 2.13
N PHE A 28 -5.37 -6.12 1.30
CA PHE A 28 -4.89 -7.49 1.39
C PHE A 28 -3.36 -7.63 1.54
N TRP A 29 -2.57 -6.96 0.70
CA TRP A 29 -1.10 -7.06 0.72
C TRP A 29 -0.50 -6.46 1.98
N ILE A 30 -1.11 -5.40 2.51
CA ILE A 30 -0.70 -4.76 3.75
C ILE A 30 -0.91 -5.73 4.92
N ILE A 31 -2.11 -6.32 5.02
CA ILE A 31 -2.44 -7.30 6.07
C ILE A 31 -1.51 -8.51 5.99
N LEU A 32 -1.27 -9.03 4.78
CA LEU A 32 -0.37 -10.16 4.56
C LEU A 32 1.05 -9.83 5.04
N ALA A 33 1.56 -8.66 4.69
CA ALA A 33 2.90 -8.23 5.08
C ALA A 33 3.04 -8.04 6.59
N ILE A 34 2.01 -7.51 7.26
CA ILE A 34 1.98 -7.36 8.72
C ILE A 34 2.01 -8.74 9.39
N ILE A 35 1.20 -9.70 8.91
CA ILE A 35 1.15 -11.05 9.50
C ILE A 35 2.47 -11.79 9.28
N VAL A 36 3.01 -11.77 8.06
CA VAL A 36 4.26 -12.45 7.72
C VAL A 36 5.45 -11.79 8.42
N GLY A 37 5.58 -10.47 8.32
CA GLY A 37 6.62 -9.71 9.01
C GLY A 37 6.53 -9.89 10.51
N GLY A 38 5.32 -9.87 11.07
CA GLY A 38 5.07 -10.12 12.48
C GLY A 38 5.50 -11.50 12.95
N LYS A 39 5.29 -12.55 12.15
CA LYS A 39 5.77 -13.90 12.47
C LYS A 39 7.29 -14.03 12.38
N LEU A 40 7.95 -13.29 11.48
CA LEU A 40 9.39 -13.41 11.25
C LEU A 40 10.23 -12.55 12.22
N PHE A 41 9.81 -11.32 12.48
CA PHE A 41 10.59 -10.32 13.24
C PHE A 41 9.80 -9.69 14.39
N GLY A 42 8.66 -10.27 14.78
CA GLY A 42 7.81 -9.77 15.86
C GLY A 42 7.23 -8.38 15.56
N VAL A 43 7.12 -7.55 16.59
CA VAL A 43 6.53 -6.20 16.49
C VAL A 43 7.24 -5.33 15.43
N MET A 44 8.56 -5.44 15.32
CA MET A 44 9.33 -4.70 14.31
C MET A 44 8.96 -5.11 12.89
N GLY A 45 8.73 -6.41 12.67
CA GLY A 45 8.28 -6.90 11.38
C GLY A 45 6.83 -6.53 11.04
N MET A 46 5.97 -6.34 12.04
CA MET A 46 4.62 -5.80 11.81
C MET A 46 4.67 -4.34 11.37
N LEU A 47 5.49 -3.52 12.05
CA LEU A 47 5.64 -2.10 11.74
C LEU A 47 6.27 -1.86 10.37
N LEU A 48 7.34 -2.62 10.06
CA LEU A 48 8.11 -2.45 8.83
C LEU A 48 7.57 -3.30 7.67
N GLY A 49 6.74 -4.31 7.93
CA GLY A 49 6.23 -5.21 6.89
C GLY A 49 5.44 -4.48 5.81
N ALA A 50 4.53 -3.59 6.21
CA ALA A 50 3.71 -2.81 5.29
C ALA A 50 4.53 -1.91 4.34
N PRO A 51 5.44 -1.03 4.81
CA PRO A 51 6.25 -0.21 3.91
C PRO A 51 7.20 -1.06 3.04
N PHE A 52 7.71 -2.17 3.56
CA PHE A 52 8.58 -3.06 2.78
C PHE A 52 7.83 -3.74 1.62
N ALA A 53 6.62 -4.24 1.89
CA ALA A 53 5.76 -4.78 0.85
C ALA A 53 5.35 -3.73 -0.19
N ALA A 54 5.14 -2.48 0.25
CA ALA A 54 4.84 -1.37 -0.64
C ALA A 54 5.96 -1.15 -1.67
N VAL A 55 7.21 -1.12 -1.21
CA VAL A 55 8.38 -0.95 -2.08
C VAL A 55 8.54 -2.13 -3.05
N ILE A 56 8.38 -3.37 -2.57
CA ILE A 56 8.52 -4.57 -3.42
C ILE A 56 7.48 -4.58 -4.54
N ILE A 57 6.21 -4.36 -4.20
CA ILE A 57 5.11 -4.40 -5.17
C ILE A 57 5.25 -3.26 -6.18
N GLU A 58 5.61 -2.05 -5.74
CA GLU A 58 5.85 -0.92 -6.64
C GLU A 58 7.02 -1.22 -7.59
N PHE A 59 8.10 -1.84 -7.09
CA PHE A 59 9.21 -2.27 -7.94
C PHE A 59 8.77 -3.31 -8.99
N PHE A 60 7.98 -4.31 -8.57
CA PHE A 60 7.43 -5.31 -9.48
C PHE A 60 6.49 -4.69 -10.53
N ASN A 61 5.60 -3.80 -10.13
CA ASN A 61 4.69 -3.11 -11.04
C ASN A 61 5.47 -2.31 -12.09
N ARG A 62 6.51 -1.58 -11.67
CA ARG A 62 7.40 -0.86 -12.59
C ARG A 62 8.13 -1.80 -13.54
N PHE A 63 8.60 -2.94 -13.05
CA PHE A 63 9.29 -3.93 -13.88
C PHE A 63 8.35 -4.58 -14.90
N VAL A 64 7.15 -4.96 -14.49
CA VAL A 64 6.12 -5.55 -15.36
C VAL A 64 5.64 -4.54 -16.40
N ASN A 65 5.30 -3.32 -16.00
CA ASN A 65 4.84 -2.28 -16.93
C ASN A 65 5.90 -1.96 -18.00
N LYS A 66 7.18 -1.86 -17.61
CA LYS A 66 8.28 -1.71 -18.58
C LYS A 66 8.36 -2.85 -19.59
N ARG A 67 8.09 -4.08 -19.17
CA ARG A 67 8.08 -5.26 -20.07
C ARG A 67 6.84 -5.31 -20.94
N LEU A 68 5.71 -4.81 -20.45
CA LEU A 68 4.44 -4.75 -21.18
C LEU A 68 4.49 -3.70 -22.30
N GLU A 69 5.00 -2.51 -22.01
CA GLU A 69 5.25 -1.43 -22.99
C GLU A 69 6.18 -1.91 -24.11
N ALA A 70 7.23 -2.65 -23.77
CA ALA A 70 8.17 -3.23 -24.74
C ALA A 70 7.50 -4.26 -25.69
N LYS A 71 6.35 -4.81 -25.33
CA LYS A 71 5.59 -5.76 -26.14
C LYS A 71 4.43 -5.15 -26.93
N LYS A 72 4.20 -3.83 -26.86
CA LYS A 72 3.04 -3.15 -27.48
C LYS A 72 1.69 -3.82 -27.20
N LEU A 73 1.57 -4.50 -26.06
CA LEU A 73 0.28 -4.96 -25.58
C LEU A 73 -0.30 -3.82 -24.75
N GLU A 74 -1.01 -2.93 -25.44
CA GLU A 74 -1.88 -1.96 -24.80
C GLU A 74 -3.03 -2.76 -24.16
N LEU A 75 -3.11 -2.73 -22.83
CA LEU A 75 -4.29 -3.13 -22.07
C LEU A 75 -5.11 -1.89 -21.75
#